data_AF-U2K108-F1
#
_entry.id   AF-U2K108-F1
#
_cell.length_a   1.000
_cell.length_b   1.000
_cell.length_c   1.000
_cell.angle_alpha   90.00
_cell.angle_beta   90.00
_cell.angle_gamma   90.00
#
_symmetry.space_group_name_H-M   'P 1'
#
loop_
_entity.id
_entity.type
_entity.pdbx_description
1 polymer ?
#
loop_
_entity_poly.entity_id
_entity_poly.type
_entity_poly.pdbx_seq_one_letter_code
_entity_poly.pdbx_strand_id
1 'polypeptide(L)'
;MRSQIFWQIVRNSAGRLPLLWQGISGQYDGKICTQIAYKAVRRALFSVFLDNQSILRKGVILMPLVPTKSSPPVTKPKPKPQPPQPEKQSISFMVSKPKYRLSDLILSESNLDELQTVIKAKEYWNKVFVDWNLQSVMKQRKSLFINLYGEPGTGKTMAAHAIANALHKEMICVNYADIESKYVGETSKNLTNLFHTASEKDIIIFFDEADALLSKRVTNMSSSTDVSVNQTRSVLLTLLNDYEGMVIFATNFISNYDPAFMRRIQYHIRFDLPDKSLREKLWRLYIPQEMPTDLRISEIAEKYDGVSGSDISNAVLKAALKAAKNQESFVKQADFEDAVAEIVKSKKANKSGSPRDVKITKSEIVPESEVPKDIVNKSKEFQEVN
;
A
#
# COMPACT_ATOMS: atom_id res chain seq x y z
N MET A 1 34.76 23.77 35.53
CA MET A 1 36.19 23.43 35.40
C MET A 1 36.57 22.49 34.24
N ARG A 2 35.68 21.66 33.67
CA ARG A 2 36.03 20.79 32.52
C ARG A 2 35.97 21.48 31.13
N SER A 3 35.35 22.66 31.02
CA SER A 3 35.25 23.42 29.77
C SER A 3 36.45 24.32 29.48
N GLN A 4 37.15 24.83 30.50
CA GLN A 4 38.34 25.69 30.31
C GLN A 4 39.59 24.90 29.91
N ILE A 5 39.79 23.70 30.45
CA ILE A 5 40.93 22.82 30.09
C ILE A 5 40.81 22.35 28.63
N PHE A 6 39.58 22.10 28.15
CA PHE A 6 39.32 21.70 26.77
C PHE A 6 39.68 22.80 25.76
N TRP A 7 39.35 24.06 26.05
CA TRP A 7 39.72 25.19 25.20
C TRP A 7 41.22 25.53 25.23
N GLN A 8 41.94 25.21 26.32
CA GLN A 8 43.38 25.39 26.42
C GLN A 8 44.14 24.40 25.52
N ILE A 9 43.68 23.14 25.44
CA ILE A 9 44.29 22.08 24.61
C ILE A 9 44.02 22.32 23.12
N VAL A 10 42.84 22.83 22.78
CA VAL A 10 42.47 23.17 21.38
C VAL A 10 43.27 24.36 20.86
N ARG A 11 43.55 25.38 21.70
CA ARG A 11 44.39 26.53 21.31
C ARG A 11 45.86 26.15 21.07
N ASN A 12 46.43 25.28 21.91
CA ASN A 12 47.83 24.89 21.78
C ASN A 12 48.12 23.94 20.60
N SER A 13 47.07 23.30 20.05
CA SER A 13 47.22 22.34 18.94
C SER A 13 46.97 22.95 17.55
N ALA A 14 46.57 24.23 17.47
CA ALA A 14 46.19 24.92 16.23
C ALA A 14 47.33 25.75 15.59
N GLY A 15 48.59 25.41 15.88
CA GLY A 15 49.77 26.15 15.40
C GLY A 15 50.23 25.84 13.97
N ARG A 16 49.57 24.93 13.23
CA ARG A 16 49.96 24.58 11.85
C ARG A 16 48.75 24.18 11.01
N LEU A 17 48.15 25.14 10.32
CA LEU A 17 47.35 24.93 9.09
C LEU A 17 47.19 26.28 8.37
N PRO A 18 47.86 26.51 7.22
CA PRO A 18 47.76 27.75 6.46
C PRO A 18 46.52 27.77 5.54
N LEU A 19 45.96 28.98 5.38
CA LEU A 19 45.36 29.55 4.17
C LEU A 19 44.39 28.67 3.36
N LEU A 20 43.13 28.59 3.78
CA LEU A 20 41.98 28.35 2.88
C LEU A 20 40.67 28.90 3.46
N TRP A 21 40.76 30.00 4.22
CA TRP A 21 39.62 30.66 4.87
C TRP A 21 39.69 32.19 4.69
N GLN A 22 39.99 32.65 3.47
CA GLN A 22 39.65 34.00 3.04
C GLN A 22 38.82 33.89 1.77
N GLY A 23 37.52 34.17 1.89
CA GLY A 23 36.57 34.15 0.79
C GLY A 23 35.43 33.17 1.01
N ILE A 24 34.58 33.43 2.01
CA ILE A 24 33.12 33.26 1.99
C ILE A 24 32.64 34.07 3.21
N SER A 25 32.60 35.39 3.06
CA SER A 25 31.78 36.26 3.91
C SER A 25 30.54 36.62 3.08
N GLY A 26 29.42 35.98 3.38
CA GLY A 26 28.15 36.29 2.73
C GLY A 26 27.16 35.14 2.83
N GLN A 27 26.23 35.26 3.79
CA GLN A 27 24.96 34.53 3.89
C GLN A 27 25.02 33.01 4.10
N TYR A 28 25.27 32.53 5.33
CA TYR A 28 24.69 31.25 5.79
C TYR A 28 24.39 31.24 7.29
N ASP A 29 23.24 30.65 7.63
CA ASP A 29 22.58 30.58 8.94
C ASP A 29 23.35 29.70 9.96
N GLY A 30 23.44 30.16 11.22
CA GLY A 30 24.38 29.71 12.26
C GLY A 30 24.22 28.26 12.77
N LYS A 31 23.24 27.50 12.25
CA LYS A 31 23.04 26.08 12.61
C LYS A 31 23.78 25.10 11.70
N ILE A 32 24.12 25.51 10.47
CA ILE A 32 24.79 24.65 9.49
C ILE A 32 26.30 24.59 9.75
N CYS A 33 26.93 25.70 10.12
CA CYS A 33 28.36 25.76 10.46
C CYS A 33 28.74 24.87 11.65
N THR A 34 27.85 24.73 12.64
CA THR A 34 28.12 23.95 13.86
C THR A 34 28.09 22.44 13.61
N GLN A 35 27.22 21.95 12.71
CA GLN A 35 27.20 20.52 12.36
C GLN A 35 28.38 20.11 11.47
N ILE A 36 28.83 20.98 10.56
CA ILE A 36 29.99 20.72 9.71
C ILE A 36 31.27 20.71 10.55
N ALA A 37 31.42 21.66 11.49
CA ALA A 37 32.54 21.67 12.43
C ALA A 37 32.56 20.41 13.33
N TYR A 38 31.40 19.95 13.80
CA TYR A 38 31.31 18.74 14.63
C TYR A 38 31.66 17.46 13.84
N LYS A 39 31.24 17.36 12.57
CA LYS A 39 31.63 16.26 11.68
C LYS A 39 33.13 16.26 11.34
N ALA A 40 33.73 17.44 11.17
CA ALA A 40 35.15 17.59 10.89
C ALA A 40 36.02 17.21 12.10
N VAL A 41 35.68 17.70 13.30
CA VAL A 41 36.39 17.35 14.55
C VAL A 41 36.23 15.87 14.90
N ARG A 42 35.05 15.29 14.67
CA ARG A 42 34.82 13.85 14.89
C ARG A 42 35.63 12.99 13.91
N ARG A 43 35.78 13.39 12.65
CA ARG A 43 36.65 12.70 11.68
C ARG A 43 38.13 12.82 12.04
N ALA A 44 38.57 13.99 12.48
CA ALA A 44 39.96 14.20 12.92
C ALA A 44 40.29 13.34 14.16
N LEU A 45 39.41 13.33 15.17
CA LEU A 45 39.58 12.52 16.39
C LEU A 45 39.55 11.01 16.11
N PHE A 46 38.76 10.56 15.12
CA PHE A 46 38.72 9.14 14.73
C PHE A 46 39.98 8.69 13.96
N SER A 47 40.60 9.60 13.19
CA SER A 47 41.88 9.30 12.52
C SER A 47 43.05 9.20 13.51
N VAL A 48 43.10 10.07 14.53
CA VAL A 48 44.14 10.04 15.58
C VAL A 48 43.99 8.80 16.50
N PHE A 49 42.76 8.29 16.67
CA PHE A 49 42.50 7.09 17.46
C PHE A 49 42.92 5.79 16.75
N LEU A 50 42.89 5.76 15.41
CA LEU A 50 43.29 4.58 14.63
C LEU A 50 44.80 4.51 14.37
N ASP A 51 45.51 5.65 14.36
CA ASP A 51 46.97 5.68 14.14
C ASP A 51 47.81 5.29 15.38
N ASN A 52 47.21 5.11 16.57
CA ASN A 52 47.95 4.89 17.82
C ASN A 52 47.77 3.50 18.46
N GLN A 53 47.37 2.48 17.68
CA GLN A 53 47.27 1.08 18.12
C GLN A 53 48.59 0.28 18.03
N SER A 54 49.74 0.94 17.86
CA SER A 54 51.05 0.28 17.72
C SER A 54 52.06 0.55 18.86
N ILE A 55 51.68 1.27 19.92
CA ILE A 55 52.56 1.58 21.06
C ILE A 55 52.02 1.00 22.37
N LEU A 56 51.86 -0.32 22.44
CA LEU A 56 51.72 -1.06 23.70
C LEU A 56 52.47 -2.40 23.62
N ARG A 57 53.77 -2.33 23.29
CA ARG A 57 54.73 -3.41 23.56
C ARG A 57 56.08 -2.80 23.97
N LYS A 58 56.25 -2.57 25.27
CA LYS A 58 57.48 -2.78 26.06
C LYS A 58 57.27 -2.17 27.45
N GLY A 59 57.52 -3.00 28.45
CA GLY A 59 57.04 -2.82 29.83
C GLY A 59 57.68 -1.66 30.60
N VAL A 60 56.91 -1.21 31.58
CA VAL A 60 57.42 -0.55 32.79
C VAL A 60 56.62 -1.10 33.98
N ILE A 61 57.37 -1.31 35.06
CA ILE A 61 57.11 -2.10 36.26
C ILE A 61 56.04 -1.45 37.16
N LEU A 62 55.10 -2.26 37.68
CA LEU A 62 54.13 -1.86 38.72
C LEU A 62 54.65 -2.29 40.10
N MET A 63 54.93 -1.33 40.98
CA MET A 63 55.11 -1.55 42.43
C MET A 63 53.74 -1.63 43.14
N PRO A 64 53.62 -2.38 44.26
CA PRO A 64 52.34 -2.60 44.93
C PRO A 64 52.04 -1.49 45.95
N LEU A 65 50.79 -1.03 46.01
CA LEU A 65 50.30 -0.18 47.09
C LEU A 65 49.36 -0.96 48.01
N VAL A 66 49.72 -0.94 49.29
CA VAL A 66 49.04 -1.51 50.47
C VAL A 66 47.71 -0.78 50.75
N PRO A 67 46.66 -1.44 51.30
CA PRO A 67 45.34 -0.85 51.45
C PRO A 67 45.24 0.00 52.73
N THR A 68 44.57 1.15 52.64
CA THR A 68 44.09 1.91 53.82
C THR A 68 42.59 2.16 53.75
N LYS A 69 42.00 2.29 54.94
CA LYS A 69 40.65 1.90 55.33
C LYS A 69 39.52 2.81 54.81
N SER A 70 38.37 2.15 54.66
CA SER A 70 36.98 2.57 54.49
C SER A 70 36.56 3.99 54.93
N SER A 71 35.86 4.69 54.02
CA SER A 71 34.86 5.71 54.32
C SER A 71 33.54 5.38 53.59
N PRO A 72 32.36 5.73 54.16
CA PRO A 72 31.07 5.12 53.81
C PRO A 72 30.50 5.59 52.45
N PRO A 73 29.61 4.79 51.83
CA PRO A 73 29.19 5.02 50.45
C PRO A 73 28.25 6.23 50.33
N VAL A 74 28.67 7.21 49.53
CA VAL A 74 27.78 8.24 48.99
C VAL A 74 26.88 7.57 47.95
N THR A 75 25.62 7.38 48.28
CA THR A 75 24.58 6.92 47.36
C THR A 75 24.43 7.89 46.20
N LYS A 76 24.83 7.46 45.00
CA LYS A 76 24.48 8.16 43.75
C LYS A 76 22.96 8.14 43.58
N PRO A 77 22.30 9.27 43.26
CA PRO A 77 20.87 9.26 42.98
C PRO A 77 20.60 8.34 41.78
N LYS A 78 19.59 7.47 41.91
CA LYS A 78 19.09 6.62 40.83
C LYS A 78 18.79 7.50 39.60
N PRO A 79 19.19 7.11 38.38
CA PRO A 79 18.76 7.81 37.19
C PRO A 79 17.22 7.75 37.14
N LYS A 80 16.59 8.93 36.99
CA LYS A 80 15.14 9.01 36.77
C LYS A 80 14.78 8.12 35.57
N PRO A 81 13.70 7.33 35.63
CA PRO A 81 13.24 6.58 34.47
C PRO A 81 13.04 7.58 33.33
N GLN A 82 13.74 7.33 32.22
CA GLN A 82 13.46 8.05 30.98
C GLN A 82 12.00 7.74 30.62
N PRO A 83 11.22 8.73 30.16
CA PRO A 83 9.91 8.45 29.59
C PRO A 83 10.07 7.35 28.55
N PRO A 84 9.17 6.35 28.48
CA PRO A 84 9.25 5.33 27.46
C PRO A 84 9.37 6.05 26.11
N GLN A 85 10.48 5.80 25.40
CA GLN A 85 10.55 6.18 23.99
C GLN A 85 9.33 5.54 23.34
N PRO A 86 8.55 6.27 22.51
CA PRO A 86 7.39 5.67 21.87
C PRO A 86 7.88 4.42 21.13
N GLU A 87 7.43 3.25 21.59
CA GLU A 87 7.65 2.00 20.88
C GLU A 87 7.25 2.28 19.44
N LYS A 88 8.15 2.04 18.49
CA LYS A 88 7.78 2.05 17.08
C LYS A 88 6.71 0.97 16.95
N GLN A 89 5.44 1.38 16.97
CA GLN A 89 4.31 0.52 16.72
C GLN A 89 4.45 0.07 15.26
N SER A 90 5.18 -1.03 15.07
CA SER A 90 5.32 -1.66 13.77
C SER A 90 3.96 -2.24 13.43
N ILE A 91 3.30 -1.65 12.43
CA ILE A 91 2.12 -2.26 11.83
C ILE A 91 2.52 -3.67 11.41
N SER A 92 1.94 -4.67 12.05
CA SER A 92 2.07 -6.05 11.61
C SER A 92 1.20 -6.20 10.37
N PHE A 93 1.81 -6.00 9.20
CA PHE A 93 1.18 -6.39 7.94
C PHE A 93 0.92 -7.89 8.01
N MET A 94 -0.35 -8.28 7.99
CA MET A 94 -0.71 -9.70 8.05
C MET A 94 -0.30 -10.37 6.75
N VAL A 95 0.81 -11.11 6.81
CA VAL A 95 1.21 -12.03 5.76
C VAL A 95 0.18 -13.14 5.72
N SER A 96 -0.36 -13.38 4.54
CA SER A 96 -1.40 -14.38 4.32
C SER A 96 -0.96 -15.37 3.25
N LYS A 97 -1.39 -16.63 3.42
CA LYS A 97 -1.25 -17.65 2.38
C LYS A 97 -2.32 -17.44 1.31
N PRO A 98 -2.00 -17.70 0.03
CA PRO A 98 -2.97 -17.58 -1.03
C PRO A 98 -4.11 -18.60 -0.86
N LYS A 99 -5.35 -18.12 -1.02
CA LYS A 99 -6.57 -18.91 -0.75
C LYS A 99 -7.05 -19.74 -1.93
N TYR A 100 -6.75 -19.31 -3.16
CA TYR A 100 -7.30 -19.85 -4.40
C TYR A 100 -6.20 -20.33 -5.34
N ARG A 101 -6.52 -21.30 -6.19
CA ARG A 101 -5.69 -21.83 -7.27
C ARG A 101 -6.27 -21.43 -8.62
N LEU A 102 -5.46 -21.52 -9.68
CA LEU A 102 -5.96 -21.27 -11.05
C LEU A 102 -7.12 -22.18 -11.45
N SER A 103 -7.14 -23.42 -10.95
CA SER A 103 -8.22 -24.39 -11.17
C SER A 103 -9.56 -23.96 -10.59
N ASP A 104 -9.56 -23.06 -9.60
CA ASP A 104 -10.75 -22.60 -8.91
C ASP A 104 -11.43 -21.43 -9.65
N LEU A 105 -10.76 -20.89 -10.67
CA LEU A 105 -11.26 -19.77 -11.46
C LEU A 105 -11.94 -20.22 -12.74
N ILE A 106 -13.13 -19.70 -12.97
CA ILE A 106 -13.84 -19.80 -14.25
C ILE A 106 -13.60 -18.50 -15.01
N LEU A 107 -12.71 -18.55 -16.00
CA LEU A 107 -12.28 -17.40 -16.80
C LEU A 107 -12.36 -17.71 -18.30
N SER A 108 -12.35 -16.65 -19.10
CA SER A 108 -12.16 -16.78 -20.55
C SER A 108 -10.79 -17.37 -20.87
N GLU A 109 -10.66 -18.00 -22.04
CA GLU A 109 -9.36 -18.53 -22.49
C GLU A 109 -8.30 -17.43 -22.60
N SER A 110 -8.69 -16.24 -23.08
CA SER A 110 -7.81 -15.06 -23.14
C SER A 110 -7.27 -14.68 -21.76
N ASN A 111 -8.13 -14.62 -20.74
CA ASN A 111 -7.68 -14.27 -19.39
C ASN A 111 -6.78 -15.35 -18.78
N LEU A 112 -7.09 -16.63 -19.01
CA LEU A 112 -6.24 -17.72 -18.54
C LEU A 112 -4.84 -17.65 -19.18
N ASP A 113 -4.76 -17.37 -20.48
CA ASP A 113 -3.48 -17.27 -21.20
C ASP A 113 -2.66 -16.05 -20.74
N GLU A 114 -3.30 -14.91 -20.50
CA GLU A 114 -2.64 -13.73 -19.91
C GLU A 114 -2.10 -14.01 -18.50
N LEU A 115 -2.89 -14.67 -17.64
CA LEU A 115 -2.44 -15.06 -16.30
C LEU A 115 -1.27 -16.04 -16.35
N GLN A 116 -1.32 -17.04 -17.24
CA GLN A 116 -0.21 -17.98 -17.43
C GLN A 116 1.04 -17.29 -17.97
N THR A 117 0.88 -16.33 -18.88
CA THR A 117 1.98 -15.52 -19.40
C THR A 117 2.67 -14.76 -18.28
N VAL A 118 1.91 -14.13 -17.39
CA VAL A 118 2.45 -13.43 -16.21
C VAL A 118 3.19 -14.37 -15.27
N ILE A 119 2.65 -15.56 -15.00
CA ILE A 119 3.29 -16.55 -14.12
C ILE A 119 4.62 -17.02 -14.72
N LYS A 120 4.62 -17.35 -16.02
CA LYS A 120 5.81 -17.80 -16.75
C LYS A 120 6.83 -16.68 -16.97
N ALA A 121 6.42 -15.41 -16.99
CA ALA A 121 7.34 -14.28 -17.13
C ALA A 121 8.42 -14.27 -16.04
N LYS A 122 8.08 -14.75 -14.83
CA LYS A 122 9.06 -14.89 -13.74
C LYS A 122 10.07 -15.99 -14.01
N GLU A 123 9.65 -17.11 -14.59
CA GLU A 123 10.52 -18.24 -14.94
C GLU A 123 11.48 -17.88 -16.07
N TYR A 124 10.97 -17.19 -17.10
CA TYR A 124 11.78 -16.78 -18.26
C TYR A 124 12.64 -15.55 -17.99
N TRP A 125 12.54 -14.92 -16.82
CA TRP A 125 13.32 -13.72 -16.49
C TRP A 125 14.82 -13.93 -16.67
N ASN A 126 15.37 -15.02 -16.14
CA ASN A 126 16.80 -15.31 -16.26
C ASN A 126 17.19 -15.54 -17.73
N LYS A 127 16.36 -16.27 -18.48
CA LYS A 127 16.60 -16.51 -19.90
C LYS A 127 16.65 -15.20 -20.70
N VAL A 128 15.70 -14.30 -20.47
CA VAL A 128 15.61 -13.04 -21.22
C VAL A 128 16.68 -12.04 -20.80
N PHE A 129 16.91 -11.85 -19.49
CA PHE A 129 17.83 -10.81 -19.02
C PHE A 129 19.28 -11.26 -18.94
N VAL A 130 19.54 -12.52 -18.58
CA VAL A 130 20.89 -13.07 -18.43
C VAL A 130 21.33 -13.74 -19.73
N ASP A 131 20.62 -14.78 -20.17
CA ASP A 131 21.07 -15.59 -21.32
C ASP A 131 21.03 -14.80 -22.63
N TRP A 132 19.97 -14.01 -22.85
CA TRP A 132 19.86 -13.11 -24.00
C TRP A 132 20.47 -11.73 -23.76
N ASN A 133 21.06 -11.50 -22.58
CA ASN A 133 21.77 -10.29 -22.21
C ASN A 133 20.99 -8.98 -22.38
N LEU A 134 19.65 -9.01 -22.24
CA LEU A 134 18.82 -7.80 -22.32
C LEU A 134 19.21 -6.77 -21.25
N GLN A 135 19.78 -7.22 -20.13
CA GLN A 135 20.32 -6.37 -19.06
C GLN A 135 21.41 -5.39 -19.54
N SER A 136 22.07 -5.65 -20.67
CA SER A 136 23.10 -4.75 -21.23
C SER A 136 22.54 -3.45 -21.79
N VAL A 137 21.28 -3.47 -22.23
CA VAL A 137 20.58 -2.31 -22.84
C VAL A 137 19.52 -1.76 -21.89
N MET A 138 18.90 -2.63 -21.10
CA MET A 138 17.83 -2.27 -20.17
C MET A 138 18.32 -2.40 -18.74
N LYS A 139 18.46 -1.26 -18.04
CA LYS A 139 18.61 -1.22 -16.57
C LYS A 139 17.27 -1.51 -15.86
N GLN A 140 16.48 -2.44 -16.39
CA GLN A 140 15.21 -2.81 -15.77
C GLN A 140 15.48 -3.68 -14.56
N ARG A 141 14.90 -3.30 -13.44
CA ARG A 141 14.99 -4.03 -12.18
C ARG A 141 14.08 -5.26 -12.23
N LYS A 142 14.33 -6.24 -11.36
CA LYS A 142 13.57 -7.51 -11.27
C LYS A 142 12.18 -7.29 -10.68
N SER A 143 11.39 -6.43 -11.28
CA SER A 143 10.04 -6.09 -10.83
C SER A 143 9.00 -6.57 -11.83
N LEU A 144 7.89 -7.09 -11.29
CA LEU A 144 6.74 -7.52 -12.07
C LEU A 144 5.48 -6.92 -11.45
N PHE A 145 4.93 -5.90 -12.10
CA PHE A 145 3.72 -5.23 -11.68
C PHE A 145 2.57 -5.57 -12.61
N ILE A 146 1.45 -5.95 -12.02
CA ILE A 146 0.27 -6.45 -12.71
C ILE A 146 -0.93 -5.63 -12.25
N ASN A 147 -1.75 -5.18 -13.20
CA ASN A 147 -3.02 -4.54 -12.95
C ASN A 147 -4.16 -5.43 -13.46
N LEU A 148 -4.98 -5.94 -12.56
CA LEU A 148 -6.20 -6.68 -12.83
C LEU A 148 -7.36 -5.68 -12.76
N TYR A 149 -8.07 -5.48 -13.86
CA TYR A 149 -9.13 -4.47 -13.91
C TYR A 149 -10.38 -5.00 -14.58
N GLY A 150 -11.54 -4.43 -14.25
CA GLY A 150 -12.81 -4.83 -14.86
C GLY A 150 -13.98 -4.67 -13.92
N GLU A 151 -15.18 -5.09 -14.35
CA GLU A 151 -16.39 -4.96 -13.56
C GLU A 151 -16.28 -5.71 -12.20
N PRO A 152 -16.98 -5.25 -11.15
CA PRO A 152 -16.94 -5.91 -9.85
C PRO A 152 -17.53 -7.34 -9.92
N GLY A 153 -16.92 -8.26 -9.17
CA GLY A 153 -17.38 -9.65 -9.06
C GLY A 153 -16.97 -10.57 -10.21
N THR A 154 -15.99 -10.18 -11.03
CA THR A 154 -15.42 -10.99 -12.13
C THR A 154 -14.22 -11.85 -11.71
N GLY A 155 -13.85 -11.87 -10.43
CA GLY A 155 -12.80 -12.77 -9.91
C GLY A 155 -11.38 -12.19 -9.81
N LYS A 156 -11.20 -10.86 -9.93
CA LYS A 156 -9.88 -10.19 -9.82
C LYS A 156 -9.10 -10.57 -8.55
N THR A 157 -9.74 -10.48 -7.38
CA THR A 157 -9.14 -10.86 -6.09
C THR A 157 -8.76 -12.35 -6.05
N MET A 158 -9.61 -13.23 -6.57
CA MET A 158 -9.30 -14.67 -6.68
C MET A 158 -8.10 -14.90 -7.61
N ALA A 159 -8.00 -14.16 -8.71
CA ALA A 159 -6.89 -14.29 -9.65
C ALA A 159 -5.56 -13.85 -9.04
N ALA A 160 -5.55 -12.79 -8.24
CA ALA A 160 -4.35 -12.38 -7.48
C ALA A 160 -3.86 -13.49 -6.54
N HIS A 161 -4.78 -14.12 -5.80
CA HIS A 161 -4.46 -15.28 -4.97
C HIS A 161 -3.96 -16.47 -5.79
N ALA A 162 -4.57 -16.74 -6.95
CA ALA A 162 -4.16 -17.84 -7.82
C ALA A 162 -2.76 -17.64 -8.41
N ILE A 163 -2.40 -16.42 -8.81
CA ILE A 163 -1.04 -16.06 -9.23
C ILE A 163 -0.06 -16.33 -8.08
N ALA A 164 -0.36 -15.86 -6.87
CA ALA A 164 0.49 -16.07 -5.70
C ALA A 164 0.66 -17.56 -5.36
N ASN A 165 -0.42 -18.35 -5.47
CA ASN A 165 -0.39 -19.79 -5.26
C ASN A 165 0.49 -20.50 -6.30
N ALA A 166 0.32 -20.19 -7.59
CA ALA A 166 1.08 -20.77 -8.68
C ALA A 166 2.58 -20.46 -8.58
N LEU A 167 2.93 -19.30 -8.02
CA LEU A 167 4.32 -18.88 -7.79
C LEU A 167 4.88 -19.35 -6.44
N HIS A 168 4.11 -20.11 -5.65
CA HIS A 168 4.46 -20.56 -4.31
C HIS A 168 4.90 -19.42 -3.37
N LYS A 169 4.23 -18.27 -3.47
CA LYS A 169 4.51 -17.08 -2.66
C LYS A 169 3.38 -16.75 -1.69
N GLU A 170 3.75 -16.30 -0.50
CA GLU A 170 2.82 -15.63 0.41
C GLU A 170 2.55 -14.20 -0.08
N MET A 171 1.52 -13.57 0.47
CA MET A 171 1.11 -12.23 0.06
C MET A 171 0.64 -11.36 1.23
N ILE A 172 0.89 -10.06 1.13
CA ILE A 172 0.21 -9.06 1.96
C ILE A 172 -0.92 -8.48 1.14
N CYS A 173 -2.15 -8.65 1.64
CA CYS A 173 -3.32 -7.97 1.10
C CYS A 173 -3.45 -6.59 1.76
N VAL A 174 -3.61 -5.57 0.94
CA VAL A 174 -3.68 -4.18 1.37
C VAL A 174 -4.96 -3.58 0.82
N ASN A 175 -5.86 -3.15 1.71
CA ASN A 175 -6.96 -2.28 1.35
C ASN A 175 -6.55 -0.82 1.63
N TYR A 176 -6.85 0.12 0.73
CA TYR A 176 -6.56 1.53 0.93
C TYR A 176 -7.16 2.08 2.24
N ALA A 177 -8.38 1.64 2.60
CA ALA A 177 -9.03 2.02 3.86
C ALA A 177 -8.21 1.63 5.10
N ASP A 178 -7.48 0.51 5.05
CA ASP A 178 -6.60 0.06 6.15
C ASP A 178 -5.34 0.92 6.28
N ILE A 179 -4.89 1.51 5.16
CA ILE A 179 -3.72 2.40 5.14
C ILE A 179 -4.09 3.78 5.70
N GLU A 180 -5.28 4.29 5.36
CA GLU A 180 -5.75 5.63 5.76
C GLU A 180 -6.27 5.67 7.20
N SER A 181 -7.06 4.68 7.63
CA SER A 181 -7.81 4.72 8.88
C SER A 181 -6.97 4.65 10.15
N LYS A 182 -5.75 4.09 10.09
CA LYS A 182 -4.98 3.83 11.31
C LYS A 182 -4.18 5.05 11.79
N TYR A 183 -3.69 5.92 10.91
CA TYR A 183 -2.87 7.08 11.30
C TYR A 183 -2.82 8.16 10.21
N VAL A 184 -3.64 9.21 10.34
CA VAL A 184 -3.55 10.42 9.49
C VAL A 184 -2.13 11.00 9.61
N GLY A 185 -1.39 11.03 8.50
CA GLY A 185 0.00 11.52 8.44
C GLY A 185 1.11 10.46 8.49
N GLU A 186 0.80 9.18 8.77
CA GLU A 186 1.79 8.08 8.69
C GLU A 186 1.64 7.17 7.46
N THR A 187 0.64 7.39 6.62
CA THR A 187 0.36 6.62 5.40
C THR A 187 1.60 6.35 4.54
N SER A 188 2.43 7.36 4.29
CA SER A 188 3.64 7.24 3.48
C SER A 188 4.71 6.33 4.11
N LYS A 189 4.85 6.41 5.44
CA LYS A 189 5.77 5.58 6.23
C LYS A 189 5.29 4.13 6.26
N ASN A 190 3.97 3.93 6.34
CA ASN A 190 3.35 2.61 6.29
C ASN A 190 3.56 1.95 4.92
N LEU A 191 3.36 2.69 3.82
CA LEU A 191 3.70 2.21 2.48
C LEU A 191 5.19 1.83 2.37
N THR A 192 6.08 2.67 2.89
CA THR A 192 7.52 2.38 2.86
C THR A 192 7.85 1.09 3.63
N ASN A 193 7.28 0.92 4.83
CA ASN A 193 7.46 -0.28 5.65
C ASN A 193 6.87 -1.53 5.00
N LEU A 194 5.73 -1.41 4.31
CA LEU A 194 5.10 -2.49 3.56
C LEU A 194 6.05 -3.02 2.48
N PHE A 195 6.58 -2.13 1.63
CA PHE A 195 7.51 -2.50 0.55
C PHE A 195 8.81 -3.09 1.09
N HIS A 196 9.34 -2.54 2.20
CA HIS A 196 10.51 -3.09 2.87
C HIS A 196 10.25 -4.53 3.38
N THR A 197 9.17 -4.73 4.13
CA THR A 197 8.77 -6.04 4.65
C THR A 197 8.56 -7.05 3.53
N ALA A 198 7.95 -6.61 2.43
CA ALA A 198 7.70 -7.47 1.29
C ALA A 198 8.99 -7.89 0.58
N SER A 199 9.94 -6.97 0.45
CA SER A 199 11.27 -7.25 -0.11
C SER A 199 12.08 -8.21 0.77
N GLU A 200 12.07 -8.03 2.09
CA GLU A 200 12.81 -8.89 3.03
C GLU A 200 12.29 -10.33 3.03
N LYS A 201 10.98 -10.51 2.85
CA LYS A 201 10.33 -11.82 2.90
C LYS A 201 10.08 -12.44 1.52
N ASP A 202 10.45 -11.76 0.43
CA ASP A 202 10.18 -12.15 -0.96
C ASP A 202 8.69 -12.46 -1.26
N ILE A 203 7.78 -11.67 -0.68
CA ILE A 203 6.32 -11.88 -0.77
C ILE A 203 5.66 -10.93 -1.78
N ILE A 204 4.47 -11.31 -2.25
CA ILE A 204 3.69 -10.51 -3.21
C ILE A 204 2.92 -9.42 -2.43
N ILE A 205 2.94 -8.19 -2.93
CA ILE A 205 2.06 -7.13 -2.44
C ILE A 205 0.80 -7.13 -3.30
N PHE A 206 -0.37 -7.26 -2.69
CA PHE A 206 -1.65 -7.18 -3.38
C PHE A 206 -2.45 -5.99 -2.86
N PHE A 207 -2.66 -5.00 -3.71
CA PHE A 207 -3.56 -3.87 -3.46
C PHE A 207 -4.94 -4.20 -4.00
N ASP A 208 -5.89 -4.51 -3.11
CA ASP A 208 -7.29 -4.67 -3.49
C ASP A 208 -8.00 -3.33 -3.45
N GLU A 209 -9.03 -3.16 -4.29
CA GLU A 209 -9.79 -1.90 -4.43
C GLU A 209 -8.88 -0.67 -4.64
N ALA A 210 -7.84 -0.83 -5.46
CA ALA A 210 -6.78 0.17 -5.67
C ALA A 210 -7.24 1.44 -6.45
N ASP A 211 -8.55 1.63 -6.65
CA ASP A 211 -9.16 2.70 -7.42
C ASP A 211 -8.72 4.10 -6.93
N ALA A 212 -8.71 4.32 -5.61
CA ALA A 212 -8.30 5.60 -5.01
C ALA A 212 -6.81 5.93 -5.30
N LEU A 213 -5.95 4.91 -5.28
CA LEU A 213 -4.51 5.06 -5.51
C LEU A 213 -4.20 5.25 -7.00
N LEU A 214 -4.86 4.50 -7.87
CA LEU A 214 -4.56 4.42 -9.30
C LEU A 214 -5.31 5.45 -10.16
N SER A 215 -6.34 6.10 -9.62
CA SER A 215 -7.07 7.15 -10.33
C SER A 215 -6.25 8.44 -10.50
N LYS A 216 -6.63 9.31 -11.45
CA LYS A 216 -5.99 10.61 -11.66
C LYS A 216 -6.05 11.48 -10.41
N ARG A 217 -5.15 12.46 -10.37
CA ARG A 217 -5.11 13.49 -9.32
C ARG A 217 -6.44 14.22 -9.24
N VAL A 218 -6.92 14.39 -8.01
CA VAL A 218 -8.00 15.34 -7.72
C VAL A 218 -7.40 16.73 -7.93
N THR A 219 -7.84 17.41 -8.99
CA THR A 219 -7.33 18.74 -9.39
C THR A 219 -7.97 19.86 -8.58
N ASN A 220 -9.21 19.67 -8.14
CA ASN A 220 -9.92 20.60 -7.27
C ASN A 220 -9.76 20.11 -5.82
N MET A 221 -8.61 20.41 -5.21
CA MET A 221 -8.36 20.03 -3.82
C MET A 221 -9.21 20.91 -2.90
N SER A 222 -10.35 20.38 -2.46
CA SER A 222 -11.24 21.06 -1.51
C SER A 222 -11.07 20.56 -0.08
N SER A 223 -10.42 19.41 0.11
CA SER A 223 -10.26 18.78 1.41
C SER A 223 -8.80 18.43 1.71
N SER A 224 -8.46 18.35 3.00
CA SER A 224 -7.17 17.81 3.47
C SER A 224 -6.95 16.35 3.05
N THR A 225 -8.04 15.60 2.86
CA THR A 225 -8.05 14.23 2.35
C THR A 225 -7.52 14.13 0.93
N ASP A 226 -7.92 15.04 0.03
CA ASP A 226 -7.46 15.06 -1.37
C ASP A 226 -5.93 15.24 -1.48
N VAL A 227 -5.37 16.06 -0.59
CA VAL A 227 -3.92 16.29 -0.51
C VAL A 227 -3.20 15.01 -0.04
N SER A 228 -3.74 14.34 0.98
CA SER A 228 -3.19 13.08 1.52
C SER A 228 -3.16 11.95 0.47
N VAL A 229 -4.24 11.79 -0.30
CA VAL A 229 -4.34 10.81 -1.39
C VAL A 229 -3.27 11.07 -2.45
N ASN A 230 -3.11 12.32 -2.89
CA ASN A 230 -2.13 12.72 -3.90
C ASN A 230 -0.67 12.53 -3.42
N GLN A 231 -0.39 12.80 -2.14
CA GLN A 231 0.91 12.54 -1.53
C GLN A 231 1.22 11.03 -1.49
N THR A 232 0.26 10.24 -1.02
CA THR A 232 0.35 8.78 -0.96
C THR A 232 0.63 8.19 -2.33
N ARG A 233 -0.06 8.67 -3.37
CA ARG A 233 0.18 8.29 -4.76
C ARG A 233 1.60 8.58 -5.22
N SER A 234 2.13 9.76 -4.87
CA SER A 234 3.48 10.17 -5.26
C SER A 234 4.55 9.29 -4.59
N VAL A 235 4.32 8.91 -3.32
CA VAL A 235 5.18 7.96 -2.60
C VAL A 235 5.10 6.58 -3.21
N LEU A 236 3.90 6.08 -3.53
CA LEU A 236 3.72 4.78 -4.20
C LEU A 236 4.47 4.73 -5.55
N LEU A 237 4.37 5.78 -6.38
CA LEU A 237 5.10 5.86 -7.66
C LEU A 237 6.63 5.82 -7.47
N THR A 238 7.12 6.41 -6.38
CA THR A 238 8.55 6.38 -6.03
C THR A 238 8.96 5.00 -5.58
N LEU A 239 8.18 4.35 -4.70
CA LEU A 239 8.44 3.00 -4.24
C LEU A 239 8.42 1.99 -5.39
N LEU A 240 7.47 2.09 -6.32
CA LEU A 240 7.41 1.23 -7.50
C LEU A 240 8.64 1.37 -8.41
N ASN A 241 9.26 2.55 -8.48
CA ASN A 241 10.49 2.72 -9.26
C ASN A 241 11.68 1.95 -8.68
N ASP A 242 11.73 1.83 -7.36
CA ASP A 242 12.88 1.26 -6.66
C ASP A 242 12.68 -0.20 -6.22
N TYR A 243 11.43 -0.68 -6.18
CA TYR A 243 11.08 -1.99 -5.68
C TYR A 243 11.46 -3.12 -6.64
N GLU A 244 12.12 -4.14 -6.11
CA GLU A 244 12.40 -5.41 -6.79
C GLU A 244 11.52 -6.50 -6.20
N GLY A 245 10.45 -6.84 -6.90
CA GLY A 245 9.45 -7.78 -6.41
C GLY A 245 8.19 -7.74 -7.25
N MET A 246 7.14 -8.39 -6.76
CA MET A 246 5.87 -8.47 -7.45
C MET A 246 4.79 -7.66 -6.72
N VAL A 247 4.08 -6.84 -7.49
CA VAL A 247 2.92 -6.06 -7.01
C VAL A 247 1.74 -6.35 -7.92
N ILE A 248 0.62 -6.71 -7.32
CA ILE A 248 -0.65 -6.92 -8.02
C ILE A 248 -1.63 -5.84 -7.56
N PHE A 249 -2.26 -5.17 -8.50
CA PHE A 249 -3.34 -4.24 -8.26
C PHE A 249 -4.66 -4.84 -8.76
N ALA A 250 -5.73 -4.69 -7.98
CA ALA A 250 -7.10 -4.93 -8.44
C ALA A 250 -7.91 -3.64 -8.39
N THR A 251 -8.57 -3.30 -9.50
CA THR A 251 -9.34 -2.05 -9.67
C THR A 251 -10.65 -2.33 -10.40
N ASN A 252 -11.70 -1.62 -10.01
CA ASN A 252 -12.99 -1.69 -10.70
C ASN A 252 -13.14 -0.62 -11.80
N PHE A 253 -12.26 0.39 -11.83
CA PHE A 253 -12.36 1.54 -12.74
C PHE A 253 -11.15 1.69 -13.67
N ILE A 254 -11.41 1.75 -14.99
CA ILE A 254 -10.39 2.17 -15.97
C ILE A 254 -10.56 3.61 -16.45
N SER A 255 -11.74 4.22 -16.34
CA SER A 255 -12.06 5.49 -17.00
C SER A 255 -11.38 6.72 -16.39
N ASN A 256 -10.58 6.58 -15.33
CA ASN A 256 -9.80 7.68 -14.75
C ASN A 256 -8.40 7.24 -14.29
N TYR A 257 -7.76 6.29 -14.97
CA TYR A 257 -6.45 5.77 -14.56
C TYR A 257 -5.31 6.77 -14.77
N ASP A 258 -4.38 6.89 -13.83
CA ASP A 258 -3.23 7.80 -13.92
C ASP A 258 -2.15 7.24 -14.88
N PRO A 259 -1.78 7.97 -15.96
CA PRO A 259 -0.76 7.54 -16.92
C PRO A 259 0.61 7.22 -16.31
N ALA A 260 0.93 7.76 -15.13
CA ALA A 260 2.18 7.46 -14.44
C ALA A 260 2.26 6.00 -13.96
N PHE A 261 1.14 5.40 -13.56
CA PHE A 261 1.06 3.98 -13.24
C PHE A 261 1.03 3.10 -14.49
N MET A 262 0.32 3.52 -15.55
CA MET A 262 0.30 2.77 -16.83
C MET A 262 1.70 2.55 -17.39
N ARG A 263 2.61 3.52 -17.23
CA ARG A 263 4.00 3.40 -17.71
C ARG A 263 4.86 2.46 -16.85
N ARG A 264 4.48 2.24 -15.60
CA ARG A 264 5.24 1.45 -14.61
C ARG A 264 4.76 0.01 -14.52
N ILE A 265 3.50 -0.25 -14.85
CA ILE A 265 2.89 -1.57 -14.76
C ILE A 265 3.04 -2.26 -16.11
N GLN A 266 3.59 -3.48 -16.12
CA GLN A 266 3.89 -4.19 -17.36
C GLN A 266 2.66 -4.91 -17.92
N TYR A 267 1.82 -5.46 -17.04
CA TYR A 267 0.68 -6.29 -17.43
C TYR A 267 -0.62 -5.66 -17.00
N HIS A 268 -1.54 -5.49 -17.96
CA HIS A 268 -2.86 -4.92 -17.76
C HIS A 268 -3.90 -5.95 -18.23
N ILE A 269 -4.43 -6.74 -17.30
CA ILE A 269 -5.33 -7.86 -17.58
C ILE A 269 -6.78 -7.41 -17.34
N ARG A 270 -7.59 -7.45 -18.40
CA ARG A 270 -9.00 -7.06 -18.36
C ARG A 270 -9.90 -8.24 -18.01
N PHE A 271 -10.66 -8.14 -16.94
CA PHE A 271 -11.68 -9.10 -16.55
C PHE A 271 -13.05 -8.61 -17.02
N ASP A 272 -13.49 -9.15 -18.14
CA ASP A 272 -14.83 -8.90 -18.68
C ASP A 272 -15.90 -9.69 -17.95
N LEU A 273 -17.16 -9.29 -18.15
CA LEU A 273 -18.30 -10.07 -17.67
C LEU A 273 -18.34 -11.42 -18.40
N PRO A 274 -18.72 -12.50 -17.72
CA PRO A 274 -18.74 -13.84 -18.32
C PRO A 274 -19.76 -13.89 -19.46
N ASP A 275 -19.36 -14.51 -20.57
CA ASP A 275 -20.28 -14.88 -21.65
C ASP A 275 -21.24 -15.99 -21.20
N LYS A 276 -22.16 -16.40 -22.08
CA LYS A 276 -23.13 -17.46 -21.79
C LYS A 276 -22.44 -18.75 -21.31
N SER A 277 -21.38 -19.21 -22.00
CA SER A 277 -20.71 -20.47 -21.66
C SER A 277 -20.06 -20.42 -20.28
N LEU A 278 -19.41 -19.30 -19.96
CA LEU A 278 -18.83 -19.07 -18.64
C LEU A 278 -19.91 -18.93 -17.56
N ARG A 279 -21.04 -18.28 -17.86
CA ARG A 279 -22.19 -18.22 -16.94
C ARG A 279 -22.77 -19.60 -16.65
N GLU A 280 -22.91 -20.47 -17.64
CA GLU A 280 -23.36 -21.85 -17.42
C GLU A 280 -22.41 -22.60 -16.47
N LYS A 281 -21.09 -22.46 -16.67
CA LYS A 281 -20.08 -23.03 -15.75
C LYS A 281 -20.20 -22.46 -14.34
N LEU A 282 -20.41 -21.14 -14.20
CA LEU A 282 -20.60 -20.47 -12.90
C LEU A 282 -21.87 -20.94 -12.19
N TRP A 283 -22.99 -21.07 -12.90
CA TRP A 283 -24.23 -21.62 -12.34
C TRP A 283 -24.03 -23.06 -11.84
N ARG A 284 -23.35 -23.91 -12.62
CA ARG A 284 -23.01 -25.27 -12.20
C ARG A 284 -22.07 -25.30 -11.00
N LEU A 285 -21.16 -24.34 -10.89
CA LEU A 285 -20.23 -24.25 -9.77
C LEU A 285 -20.96 -23.90 -8.47
N TYR A 286 -21.88 -22.94 -8.50
CA TYR A 286 -22.55 -22.44 -7.29
C TYR A 286 -23.74 -23.28 -6.84
N ILE A 287 -24.24 -24.18 -7.69
CA ILE A 287 -25.35 -25.08 -7.35
C ILE A 287 -24.78 -26.46 -7.00
N PRO A 288 -24.75 -26.84 -5.71
CA PRO A 288 -24.26 -28.15 -5.32
C PRO A 288 -25.22 -29.24 -5.82
N GLN A 289 -24.70 -30.45 -6.05
CA GLN A 289 -25.49 -31.55 -6.60
C GLN A 289 -26.65 -31.97 -5.69
N GLU A 290 -26.48 -31.75 -4.38
CA GLU A 290 -27.45 -32.08 -3.35
C GLU A 290 -28.56 -31.03 -3.21
N MET A 291 -28.43 -29.84 -3.83
CA MET A 291 -29.47 -28.82 -3.77
C MET A 291 -30.69 -29.29 -4.59
N PRO A 292 -31.86 -29.47 -3.97
CA PRO A 292 -33.07 -29.84 -4.70
C PRO A 292 -33.55 -28.64 -5.53
N THR A 293 -33.44 -28.73 -6.87
CA THR A 293 -33.85 -27.67 -7.79
C THR A 293 -34.24 -28.17 -9.19
N ASP A 294 -35.12 -27.44 -9.87
CA ASP A 294 -35.55 -27.66 -11.27
C ASP A 294 -34.84 -26.66 -12.20
N LEU A 295 -33.78 -26.00 -11.72
CA LEU A 295 -33.11 -24.96 -12.46
C LEU A 295 -32.57 -25.48 -13.80
N ARG A 296 -33.00 -24.81 -14.86
CA ARG A 296 -32.52 -25.01 -16.22
C ARG A 296 -31.38 -24.04 -16.50
N ILE A 297 -30.17 -24.50 -16.20
CA ILE A 297 -28.94 -23.70 -16.25
C ILE A 297 -28.75 -22.99 -17.61
N SER A 298 -29.00 -23.68 -18.72
CA SER A 298 -28.81 -23.06 -20.04
C SER A 298 -29.82 -21.94 -20.32
N GLU A 299 -31.06 -22.08 -19.85
CA GLU A 299 -32.11 -21.06 -20.03
C GLU A 299 -31.79 -19.80 -19.21
N ILE A 300 -31.42 -19.96 -17.93
CA ILE A 300 -31.12 -18.80 -17.07
C ILE A 300 -29.82 -18.10 -17.50
N ALA A 301 -28.81 -18.85 -17.96
CA ALA A 301 -27.56 -18.29 -18.46
C ALA A 301 -27.75 -17.49 -19.77
N GLU A 302 -28.66 -17.92 -20.65
CA GLU A 302 -29.05 -17.18 -21.85
C GLU A 302 -29.84 -15.91 -21.49
N LYS A 303 -30.86 -16.05 -20.64
CA LYS A 303 -31.83 -15.00 -20.32
C LYS A 303 -31.22 -13.79 -19.62
N TYR A 304 -30.26 -14.00 -18.73
CA TYR A 304 -29.67 -12.93 -17.92
C TYR A 304 -28.22 -12.67 -18.30
N ASP A 305 -28.04 -11.84 -19.33
CA ASP A 305 -26.73 -11.32 -19.71
C ASP A 305 -26.24 -10.20 -18.76
N GLY A 306 -24.92 -10.00 -18.71
CA GLY A 306 -24.29 -8.93 -17.94
C GLY A 306 -24.19 -9.16 -16.43
N VAL A 307 -24.45 -10.39 -15.96
CA VAL A 307 -24.27 -10.80 -14.55
C VAL A 307 -22.85 -11.33 -14.33
N SER A 308 -22.24 -10.97 -13.19
CA SER A 308 -20.90 -11.44 -12.81
C SER A 308 -20.97 -12.74 -11.97
N GLY A 309 -19.82 -13.37 -11.71
CA GLY A 309 -19.77 -14.57 -10.87
C GLY A 309 -20.29 -14.31 -9.46
N SER A 310 -20.01 -13.14 -8.89
CA SER A 310 -20.58 -12.74 -7.59
C SER A 310 -22.09 -12.51 -7.65
N ASP A 311 -22.63 -11.98 -8.75
CA ASP A 311 -24.09 -11.84 -8.91
C ASP A 311 -24.77 -13.22 -8.93
N ILE A 312 -24.20 -14.18 -9.67
CA ILE A 312 -24.72 -15.55 -9.75
C ILE A 312 -24.70 -16.21 -8.37
N SER A 313 -23.57 -16.15 -7.65
CA SER A 313 -23.47 -16.69 -6.29
C SER A 313 -24.52 -16.07 -5.35
N ASN A 314 -24.69 -14.75 -5.40
CA ASN A 314 -25.69 -14.06 -4.60
C ASN A 314 -27.11 -14.45 -4.99
N ALA A 315 -27.39 -14.65 -6.28
CA ALA A 315 -28.69 -15.09 -6.76
C ALA A 315 -29.04 -16.50 -6.26
N VAL A 316 -28.09 -17.44 -6.32
CA VAL A 316 -28.26 -18.79 -5.77
C VAL A 316 -28.56 -18.73 -4.27
N LEU A 317 -27.80 -17.95 -3.50
CA LEU A 317 -28.03 -17.79 -2.07
C LEU A 317 -29.41 -17.18 -1.78
N LYS A 318 -29.79 -16.10 -2.49
CA LYS A 318 -31.10 -15.45 -2.32
C LYS A 318 -32.25 -16.40 -2.65
N ALA A 319 -32.16 -17.16 -3.74
CA ALA A 319 -33.16 -18.13 -4.15
C ALA A 319 -33.33 -19.23 -3.08
N ALA A 320 -32.22 -19.81 -2.60
CA ALA A 320 -32.23 -20.82 -1.56
C ALA A 320 -32.82 -20.30 -0.24
N LEU A 321 -32.43 -19.09 0.19
CA LEU A 321 -32.99 -18.46 1.39
C LEU A 321 -34.48 -18.16 1.26
N LYS A 322 -34.95 -17.76 0.06
CA LYS A 322 -36.38 -17.52 -0.21
C LYS A 322 -37.19 -18.82 -0.11
N ALA A 323 -36.74 -19.89 -0.75
CA ALA A 323 -37.38 -21.21 -0.66
C ALA A 323 -37.42 -21.71 0.80
N ALA A 324 -36.31 -21.61 1.53
CA ALA A 324 -36.22 -22.00 2.93
C ALA A 324 -37.15 -21.16 3.83
N LYS A 325 -37.21 -19.84 3.62
CA LYS A 325 -38.14 -18.94 4.34
C LYS A 325 -39.60 -19.34 4.13
N ASN A 326 -39.94 -19.78 2.92
CA ASN A 326 -41.28 -20.25 2.56
C ASN A 326 -41.55 -21.70 3.00
N GLN A 327 -40.60 -22.35 3.69
CA GLN A 327 -40.66 -23.75 4.11
C GLN A 327 -40.84 -24.72 2.92
N GLU A 328 -40.31 -24.36 1.75
CA GLU A 328 -40.31 -25.23 0.58
C GLU A 328 -39.15 -26.24 0.65
N SER A 329 -39.41 -27.47 0.23
CA SER A 329 -38.40 -28.54 0.18
C SER A 329 -37.48 -28.46 -1.04
N PHE A 330 -37.69 -27.49 -1.92
CA PHE A 330 -37.12 -27.43 -3.27
C PHE A 330 -37.02 -25.99 -3.75
N VAL A 331 -35.91 -25.62 -4.40
CA VAL A 331 -35.69 -24.27 -4.95
C VAL A 331 -36.14 -24.23 -6.41
N LYS A 332 -37.21 -23.49 -6.69
CA LYS A 332 -37.81 -23.44 -8.03
C LYS A 332 -37.02 -22.53 -8.97
N GLN A 333 -37.09 -22.78 -10.28
CA GLN A 333 -36.57 -21.94 -11.35
C GLN A 333 -36.96 -20.46 -11.14
N ALA A 334 -38.23 -20.22 -10.79
CA ALA A 334 -38.76 -18.88 -10.54
C ALA A 334 -38.02 -18.14 -9.40
N ASP A 335 -37.55 -18.84 -8.37
CA ASP A 335 -36.81 -18.21 -7.27
C ASP A 335 -35.44 -17.69 -7.72
N PHE A 336 -34.76 -18.43 -8.60
CA PHE A 336 -33.51 -17.97 -9.21
C PHE A 336 -33.77 -16.80 -10.18
N GLU A 337 -34.80 -16.90 -11.01
CA GLU A 337 -35.14 -15.83 -11.95
C GLU A 337 -35.50 -14.53 -11.24
N ASP A 338 -36.28 -14.60 -10.17
CA ASP A 338 -36.61 -13.45 -9.31
C ASP A 338 -35.35 -12.84 -8.71
N ALA A 339 -34.49 -13.68 -8.12
CA ALA A 339 -33.26 -13.23 -7.46
C ALA A 339 -32.30 -12.54 -8.43
N VAL A 340 -32.08 -13.12 -9.62
CA VAL A 340 -31.22 -12.52 -10.65
C VAL A 340 -31.86 -11.25 -11.21
N ALA A 341 -33.16 -11.25 -11.49
CA ALA A 341 -33.86 -10.07 -12.00
C ALA A 341 -33.77 -8.88 -11.03
N GLU A 342 -33.87 -9.12 -9.72
CA GLU A 342 -33.69 -8.10 -8.68
C GLU A 342 -32.26 -7.53 -8.70
N ILE A 343 -31.24 -8.40 -8.79
CA ILE A 343 -29.84 -7.97 -8.87
C ILE A 343 -29.59 -7.13 -10.12
N VAL A 344 -30.07 -7.58 -11.29
CA VAL A 344 -29.94 -6.84 -12.55
C VAL A 344 -30.65 -5.48 -12.46
N LYS A 345 -31.85 -5.43 -11.85
CA LYS A 345 -32.58 -4.17 -11.64
C LYS A 345 -31.81 -3.21 -10.74
N SER A 346 -31.25 -3.70 -9.63
CA SER A 346 -30.43 -2.91 -8.71
C SER A 346 -29.16 -2.36 -9.41
N LYS A 347 -28.48 -3.19 -10.19
CA LYS A 347 -27.32 -2.76 -10.99
C LYS A 347 -27.66 -1.68 -12.00
N LYS A 348 -28.79 -1.81 -12.71
CA LYS A 348 -29.27 -0.78 -13.65
C LYS A 348 -29.55 0.55 -12.93
N ALA A 349 -30.22 0.50 -11.77
CA ALA A 349 -30.48 1.68 -10.96
C ALA A 349 -29.19 2.40 -10.53
N ASN A 350 -28.18 1.64 -10.08
CA ASN A 350 -26.89 2.19 -9.67
C ASN A 350 -26.10 2.78 -10.85
N LYS A 351 -26.09 2.12 -12.02
CA LYS A 351 -25.44 2.67 -13.23
C LYS A 351 -26.12 3.97 -13.70
N SER A 352 -27.46 4.04 -13.64
CA SER A 352 -28.23 5.26 -13.93
C SER A 352 -28.11 6.38 -12.87
N GLY A 353 -27.54 6.08 -11.71
CA GLY A 353 -27.32 7.01 -10.60
C GLY A 353 -25.89 7.56 -10.50
N SER A 354 -25.02 7.27 -11.45
CA SER A 354 -23.69 7.91 -11.56
C SER A 354 -23.86 9.45 -11.56
N PRO A 355 -22.97 10.24 -10.93
CA PRO A 355 -23.24 11.64 -10.62
C PRO A 355 -23.65 12.38 -11.88
N ARG A 356 -24.88 12.90 -11.91
CA ARG A 356 -25.22 13.97 -12.84
C ARG A 356 -24.13 15.02 -12.65
N ASP A 357 -23.52 15.47 -13.73
CA ASP A 357 -22.83 16.75 -13.77
C ASP A 357 -23.74 17.74 -13.04
N VAL A 358 -23.41 18.06 -11.79
CA VAL A 358 -23.99 19.21 -11.14
C VAL A 358 -23.36 20.36 -11.90
N LYS A 359 -24.03 20.78 -12.99
CA LYS A 359 -23.80 22.10 -13.57
C LYS A 359 -24.14 23.08 -12.45
N ILE A 360 -23.12 23.49 -11.72
CA ILE A 360 -23.15 24.73 -10.95
C ILE A 360 -23.46 25.80 -11.99
N THR A 361 -24.74 26.14 -12.11
CA THR A 361 -25.21 27.01 -13.20
C THR A 361 -24.98 28.47 -12.85
N LYS A 362 -24.71 28.78 -11.57
CA LYS A 362 -24.17 30.05 -11.07
C LYS A 362 -23.70 29.87 -9.62
N SER A 363 -22.52 30.38 -9.31
CA SER A 363 -22.10 30.68 -7.93
C SER A 363 -22.21 32.19 -7.75
N GLU A 364 -23.18 32.65 -6.98
CA GLU A 364 -23.35 34.06 -6.65
C GLU A 364 -23.13 34.22 -5.15
N ILE A 365 -22.28 35.18 -4.76
CA ILE A 365 -22.07 35.51 -3.36
C ILE A 365 -23.29 36.34 -2.94
N VAL A 366 -24.25 35.68 -2.29
CA VAL A 366 -25.46 36.32 -1.79
C VAL A 366 -25.16 36.92 -0.41
N PRO A 367 -25.43 38.22 -0.17
CA PRO A 367 -25.29 38.81 1.16
C PRO A 367 -26.21 38.10 2.16
N GLU A 368 -25.76 37.97 3.40
CA GLU A 368 -26.40 37.17 4.46
C GLU A 368 -27.88 37.55 4.73
N SER A 369 -28.29 38.76 4.34
CA SER A 369 -29.68 39.25 4.42
C SER A 369 -30.67 38.57 3.46
N GLU A 370 -30.19 37.91 2.41
CA GLU A 370 -31.02 37.24 1.39
C GLU A 370 -31.03 35.71 1.55
N VAL A 371 -30.26 35.18 2.51
CA VAL A 371 -30.26 33.76 2.83
C VAL A 371 -31.50 33.43 3.67
N PRO A 372 -32.32 32.42 3.30
CA PRO A 372 -33.46 32.00 4.11
C PRO A 372 -33.05 31.74 5.57
N LYS A 373 -33.79 32.31 6.52
CA LYS A 373 -33.48 32.27 7.96
C LYS A 373 -33.29 30.85 8.50
N ASP A 374 -33.93 29.87 7.87
CA ASP A 374 -33.88 28.46 8.23
C ASP A 374 -32.49 27.82 8.01
N ILE A 375 -31.71 28.37 7.07
CA ILE A 375 -30.34 27.94 6.76
C ILE A 375 -29.35 28.61 7.72
N VAL A 376 -29.56 29.90 8.00
CA VAL A 376 -28.74 30.69 8.93
C VAL A 376 -28.82 30.13 10.36
N ASN A 377 -30.00 29.68 10.78
CA ASN A 377 -30.19 29.09 12.11
C ASN A 377 -29.49 27.73 12.25
N LYS A 378 -29.51 26.87 11.21
CA LYS A 378 -28.79 25.60 11.21
C LYS A 378 -27.26 25.78 11.28
N SER A 379 -26.71 26.81 10.64
CA SER A 379 -25.27 27.10 10.75
C SER A 379 -24.86 27.57 12.14
N LYS A 380 -25.75 28.25 12.89
CA LYS A 380 -25.47 28.68 14.26
C LYS A 380 -25.57 27.53 15.26
N GLU A 381 -26.54 26.63 15.11
CA GLU A 381 -26.63 25.41 15.92
C GLU A 381 -25.38 24.51 15.77
N PHE A 382 -24.76 24.48 14.60
CA PHE A 382 -23.52 23.71 14.38
C PHE A 382 -22.25 24.35 14.98
N GLN A 383 -22.25 25.67 15.26
CA GLN A 383 -21.12 26.36 15.88
C GLN A 383 -21.18 26.37 17.41
N GLU A 384 -22.36 26.16 18.02
CA GLU A 384 -22.49 26.08 19.48
C GLU A 384 -22.24 24.68 20.06
N VAL A 385 -22.01 23.66 19.21
CA VAL A 385 -21.79 22.26 19.63
C VAL A 385 -20.33 21.79 19.43
N ASN A 386 -19.38 22.69 19.15
CA ASN A 386 -17.94 22.36 19.12
C ASN A 386 -17.11 23.22 20.08
#